data_AF-A0A527XP13-F1
#
_entry.id   AF-A0A527XP13-F1
#
_cell.length_a   1.000
_cell.length_b   1.000
_cell.length_c   1.000
_cell.angle_alpha   90.00
_cell.angle_beta   90.00
_cell.angle_gamma   90.00
#
_symmetry.space_group_name_H-M   'P 1'
#
loop_
_entity.id
_entity.type
_entity.pdbx_description
1 polymer ?
#
loop_
_entity_poly.entity_id
_entity_poly.type
_entity_poly.pdbx_seq_one_letter_code
_entity_poly.pdbx_strand_id
1 'polypeptide(L)'
;EKTWISNGGIADLYVVFARTGEAPGAKGISAFIVPGDAKGLGIAERLEVIAPHPLARLSFDNVRVPASARIGKPGDGFRIAMSVLDVFRSTVGAAALG
;
A
#
# COMPACT_ATOMS: atom_id res chain seq x y z
N GLU A 1 -4.70 -7.86 -6.22
CA GLU A 1 -3.38 -8.13 -5.61
C GLU A 1 -2.53 -6.87 -5.53
N LYS A 2 -1.50 -6.88 -4.70
CA LYS A 2 -0.40 -5.90 -4.66
C LYS A 2 0.92 -6.65 -4.52
N THR A 3 2.00 -6.22 -5.17
CA THR A 3 3.31 -6.88 -5.10
C THR A 3 4.41 -5.87 -4.76
N TRP A 4 5.60 -6.37 -4.43
CA TRP A 4 6.74 -5.58 -3.95
C TRP A 4 6.46 -4.82 -2.66
N ILE A 5 5.67 -5.42 -1.76
CA ILE A 5 5.28 -4.78 -0.51
C ILE A 5 6.32 -5.07 0.55
N SER A 6 7.18 -4.08 0.83
CA SER A 6 8.13 -4.12 1.95
C SER A 6 7.37 -4.34 3.26
N ASN A 7 7.93 -5.17 4.14
CA ASN A 7 7.31 -5.66 5.38
C ASN A 7 6.06 -6.52 5.17
N GLY A 8 5.77 -6.95 3.94
CA GLY A 8 4.69 -7.88 3.66
C GLY A 8 4.82 -9.19 4.45
N GLY A 9 3.76 -9.53 5.19
CA GLY A 9 3.70 -10.70 6.06
C GLY A 9 4.17 -10.47 7.50
N ILE A 10 4.68 -9.27 7.82
CA ILE A 10 5.05 -8.88 9.19
C ILE A 10 4.50 -7.52 9.61
N ALA A 11 3.90 -6.75 8.70
CA ALA A 11 3.32 -5.45 9.04
C ALA A 11 1.97 -5.62 9.76
N ASP A 12 1.78 -4.89 10.86
CA ASP A 12 0.49 -4.80 11.57
C ASP A 12 -0.56 -3.99 10.80
N LEU A 13 -0.10 -3.16 9.85
CA LEU A 13 -0.94 -2.22 9.12
C LEU A 13 -0.41 -2.00 7.70
N TYR A 14 -1.31 -1.95 6.72
CA TYR A 14 -1.00 -1.59 5.34
C TYR A 14 -1.80 -0.35 4.92
N VAL A 15 -1.14 0.61 4.28
CA VAL A 15 -1.83 1.66 3.51
C VAL A 15 -2.04 1.15 2.09
N VAL A 16 -3.29 0.88 1.73
CA VAL A 16 -3.67 0.27 0.46
C VAL A 16 -4.33 1.31 -0.44
N PHE A 17 -3.75 1.50 -1.63
CA PHE A 17 -4.34 2.33 -2.68
C PHE A 17 -5.15 1.46 -3.64
N ALA A 18 -6.46 1.70 -3.71
CA ALA A 18 -7.41 0.92 -4.51
C ALA A 18 -8.32 1.82 -5.35
N ARG A 19 -8.80 1.30 -6.49
CA ARG A 19 -9.73 2.02 -7.37
C ARG A 19 -11.14 1.99 -6.76
N THR A 20 -11.71 3.17 -6.58
CA THR A 20 -13.07 3.38 -6.05
C THR A 20 -14.03 3.96 -7.09
N GLY A 21 -13.52 4.49 -8.20
CA GLY A 21 -14.31 4.75 -9.40
C GLY A 21 -14.94 6.14 -9.52
N GLU A 22 -14.52 7.11 -8.72
CA GLU A 22 -15.02 8.49 -8.76
C GLU A 22 -14.77 9.18 -10.11
N ALA A 23 -13.67 8.82 -10.79
CA ALA A 23 -13.32 9.28 -12.14
C ALA A 23 -12.30 8.33 -12.81
N PRO A 24 -12.10 8.42 -14.13
CA PRO A 24 -11.07 7.65 -14.83
C PRO A 24 -9.64 7.95 -14.32
N GLY A 25 -8.75 6.97 -14.48
CA GLY A 25 -7.32 7.14 -14.23
C GLY A 25 -6.98 7.41 -12.76
N ALA A 26 -6.10 8.38 -12.52
CA ALA A 26 -5.57 8.75 -11.20
C ALA A 26 -6.64 9.28 -10.23
N LYS A 27 -7.69 9.94 -10.74
CA LYS A 27 -8.75 10.55 -9.93
C LYS A 27 -9.75 9.55 -9.33
N GLY A 28 -9.69 8.28 -9.74
CA GLY A 28 -10.56 7.21 -9.22
C GLY A 28 -9.90 6.30 -8.20
N ILE A 29 -8.79 6.72 -7.59
CA ILE A 29 -8.05 5.96 -6.59
C ILE A 29 -8.32 6.54 -5.20
N SER A 30 -8.53 5.69 -4.21
CA SER A 30 -8.62 6.06 -2.79
C SER A 30 -7.56 5.32 -1.98
N ALA A 31 -7.23 5.86 -0.81
CA ALA A 31 -6.28 5.28 0.14
C ALA A 31 -7.00 4.75 1.38
N PHE A 32 -6.63 3.56 1.85
CA PHE A 32 -7.26 2.88 2.98
C PHE A 32 -6.23 2.36 3.96
N ILE A 33 -6.56 2.42 5.24
CA ILE A 33 -5.87 1.70 6.29
C ILE A 33 -6.46 0.29 6.37
N VAL A 34 -5.62 -0.74 6.21
CA VAL A 34 -6.02 -2.15 6.28
C VAL A 34 -5.18 -2.84 7.37
N PRO A 35 -5.80 -3.35 8.45
CA PRO A 35 -5.10 -4.15 9.45
C PRO A 35 -4.39 -5.36 8.81
N GLY A 36 -3.21 -5.72 9.31
CA GLY A 36 -2.43 -6.83 8.77
C GLY A 36 -3.06 -8.21 8.99
N ASP A 37 -4.00 -8.29 9.94
CA ASP A 37 -4.82 -9.46 10.27
C ASP A 37 -6.23 -9.39 9.66
N ALA A 38 -6.51 -8.42 8.79
CA ALA A 38 -7.83 -8.25 8.19
C ALA A 38 -8.28 -9.50 7.44
N LYS A 39 -9.50 -9.98 7.75
CA LYS A 39 -10.07 -11.16 7.08
C LYS A 39 -10.08 -10.98 5.56
N GLY A 40 -9.49 -11.95 4.85
CA GLY A 40 -9.37 -11.94 3.39
C GLY A 40 -8.07 -11.32 2.86
N LEU A 41 -7.26 -10.69 3.72
CA LEU A 41 -5.91 -10.29 3.38
C LEU A 41 -5.00 -11.52 3.50
N GLY A 42 -4.25 -11.83 2.45
CA GLY A 42 -3.36 -12.98 2.43
C GLY A 42 -1.97 -12.62 1.93
N ILE A 43 -0.98 -13.40 2.38
CA ILE A 43 0.36 -13.41 1.80
C ILE A 43 0.36 -14.44 0.68
N ALA A 44 0.21 -13.97 -0.56
CA ALA A 44 0.19 -14.84 -1.72
C ALA A 44 1.56 -15.45 -2.02
N GLU A 45 2.63 -14.71 -1.71
CA GLU A 45 4.01 -15.12 -1.98
C GLU A 45 4.98 -14.28 -1.15
N ARG A 46 6.05 -14.92 -0.63
CA ARG A 46 7.22 -14.23 -0.08
C ARG A 46 8.25 -14.10 -1.19
N LEU A 47 8.73 -12.87 -1.40
CA LEU A 47 9.59 -12.53 -2.52
C LEU A 47 11.05 -12.56 -2.09
N GLU A 48 11.90 -13.19 -2.88
CA GLU A 48 13.35 -13.18 -2.72
C GLU A 48 13.98 -12.17 -3.67
N VAL A 49 14.94 -11.42 -3.16
CA VAL A 49 15.70 -10.40 -3.91
C VAL A 49 17.17 -10.44 -3.49
N ILE A 50 18.05 -9.89 -4.32
CA ILE A 50 19.51 -9.92 -4.11
C ILE A 50 19.98 -9.42 -2.74
N ALA A 51 19.29 -8.43 -2.17
CA ALA A 51 19.51 -7.93 -0.81
C ALA A 51 18.30 -8.29 0.06
N PRO A 52 18.33 -9.42 0.77
CA PRO A 52 17.15 -9.96 1.43
C PRO A 52 16.58 -9.02 2.49
N HIS A 53 15.27 -8.80 2.40
CA HIS A 53 14.48 -8.12 3.41
C HIS A 53 13.02 -8.61 3.30
N PRO A 54 12.17 -8.43 4.32
CA PRO A 54 10.77 -8.86 4.27
C PRO A 54 10.02 -8.20 3.11
N LEU A 55 9.61 -9.01 2.14
CA LEU A 55 8.96 -8.57 0.91
C LEU A 55 7.90 -9.59 0.50
N ALA A 56 6.73 -9.13 0.06
CA ALA A 56 5.65 -10.04 -0.31
C ALA A 56 4.76 -9.52 -1.44
N ARG A 57 4.05 -10.48 -2.07
CA ARG A 57 2.83 -10.26 -2.84
C ARG A 57 1.62 -10.51 -1.94
N LEU A 58 0.72 -9.54 -1.87
CA LEU A 58 -0.51 -9.56 -1.10
C LEU A 58 -1.71 -9.91 -1.99
N SER A 59 -2.54 -10.85 -1.53
CA SER A 59 -3.86 -11.13 -2.08
C SER A 59 -4.94 -10.45 -1.23
N PHE A 60 -6.03 -10.05 -1.90
CA PHE A 60 -7.18 -9.41 -1.26
C PHE A 60 -8.43 -10.13 -1.74
N ASP A 61 -8.99 -10.99 -0.91
CA ASP A 61 -10.26 -11.69 -1.17
C ASP A 61 -11.35 -11.12 -0.27
N ASN A 62 -12.24 -10.31 -0.84
CA ASN A 62 -13.38 -9.73 -0.12
C ASN A 62 -13.03 -9.04 1.22
N VAL A 63 -11.85 -8.41 1.30
CA VAL A 63 -11.41 -7.64 2.47
C VAL A 63 -12.37 -6.48 2.71
N ARG A 64 -12.99 -6.45 3.88
CA ARG A 64 -13.92 -5.39 4.28
C ARG A 64 -13.25 -4.46 5.29
N VAL A 65 -13.29 -3.16 5.02
CA VAL A 65 -12.84 -2.11 5.94
C VAL A 65 -13.96 -1.07 6.10
N PRO A 66 -14.10 -0.43 7.27
CA PRO A 66 -15.11 0.61 7.46
C PRO A 66 -14.77 1.85 6.63
N ALA A 67 -15.77 2.67 6.32
CA ALA A 67 -15.54 3.93 5.59
C ALA A 67 -14.59 4.89 6.33
N SER A 68 -14.54 4.80 7.67
CA SER A 68 -13.61 5.56 8.52
C SER A 68 -12.15 5.17 8.36
N ALA A 69 -11.85 4.00 7.76
CA ALA A 69 -10.48 3.60 7.47
C ALA A 69 -9.91 4.29 6.21
N ARG A 70 -10.72 5.05 5.47
CA ARG A 70 -10.24 5.80 4.30
C ARG A 70 -9.45 7.03 4.74
N ILE A 71 -8.26 7.20 4.16
CA ILE A 71 -7.43 8.40 4.33
C ILE A 71 -7.85 9.42 3.27
N GLY A 72 -8.31 10.59 3.69
CA GLY A 72 -8.77 11.65 2.80
C GLY A 72 -10.14 11.39 2.16
N LYS A 73 -10.44 12.11 1.07
CA LYS A 73 -11.73 11.98 0.36
C LYS A 73 -11.68 10.86 -0.68
N PRO A 74 -12.84 10.32 -1.10
CA PRO A 74 -12.88 9.43 -2.26
C PRO A 74 -12.20 10.09 -3.48
N GLY A 75 -11.31 9.37 -4.16
CA GLY A 75 -10.56 9.87 -5.32
C GLY A 75 -9.24 10.61 -5.02
N ASP A 76 -8.93 10.90 -3.74
CA ASP A 76 -7.68 11.57 -3.34
C ASP A 76 -6.44 10.65 -3.33
N GLY A 77 -6.63 9.34 -3.46
CA GLY A 77 -5.61 8.33 -3.18
C GLY A 77 -4.34 8.49 -4.00
N PHE A 78 -4.44 8.85 -5.28
CA PHE A 78 -3.25 9.07 -6.12
C PHE A 78 -2.44 10.27 -5.63
N ARG A 79 -3.10 11.39 -5.31
CA ARG A 79 -2.44 12.59 -4.78
C ARG A 79 -1.76 12.29 -3.44
N ILE A 80 -2.44 11.56 -2.56
CA ILE A 80 -1.89 11.12 -1.27
C ILE A 80 -0.64 10.26 -1.49
N ALA A 81 -0.70 9.25 -2.37
CA ALA A 81 0.44 8.40 -2.68
C ALA A 81 1.66 9.21 -3.14
N MET A 82 1.45 10.14 -4.08
CA MET A 82 2.54 10.96 -4.61
C MET A 82 3.14 11.88 -3.53
N SER A 83 2.31 12.51 -2.69
CA SER A 83 2.82 13.35 -1.60
C SER A 83 3.70 12.60 -0.60
N VAL A 84 3.39 11.33 -0.30
CA VAL A 84 4.22 10.50 0.58
C VAL A 84 5.55 10.18 -0.11
N LEU A 85 5.52 9.81 -1.38
CA LEU A 85 6.74 9.53 -2.14
C LEU A 85 7.63 10.78 -2.28
N ASP A 86 7.05 11.95 -2.49
CA ASP A 86 7.83 13.20 -2.59
C ASP A 86 8.57 13.52 -1.29
N VAL A 87 7.93 13.28 -0.13
CA VAL A 87 8.58 13.46 1.19
C VAL A 87 9.75 12.49 1.39
N PHE A 88 9.59 11.21 1.02
CA PHE A 88 10.62 10.17 1.25
C PHE A 88 11.62 9.98 0.10
N ARG A 89 11.43 10.64 -1.06
CA ARG A 89 12.35 10.51 -2.19
C ARG A 89 13.78 10.93 -1.84
N SER A 90 13.92 11.99 -1.04
CA SER A 90 15.23 12.44 -0.57
C SER A 90 15.88 11.46 0.41
N THR A 91 15.09 10.75 1.23
CA THR A 91 15.63 9.80 2.22
C THR A 91 16.20 8.55 1.57
N VAL A 92 15.66 8.13 0.42
CA VAL A 92 16.27 7.07 -0.41
C VAL A 92 17.64 7.52 -0.94
N GLY A 93 17.75 8.78 -1.39
CA GLY A 93 19.04 9.35 -1.81
C GLY A 93 20.05 9.42 -0.67
N ALA A 94 19.61 9.80 0.53
CA ALA A 94 20.47 9.78 1.72
C ALA A 94 20.91 8.37 2.10
N ALA A 95 20.01 7.37 2.00
CA ALA A 95 20.36 5.97 2.26
C ALA A 95 21.34 5.40 1.23
N ALA A 96 21.30 5.87 -0.03
CA ALA A 96 22.26 5.46 -1.05
C ALA A 96 23.65 6.11 -0.88
N LEU A 97 23.74 7.23 -0.16
CA LEU A 97 24.99 7.91 0.14
C LEU A 97 25.74 7.29 1.32
N GLY A 98 25.00 6.77 2.31
CA GLY A 98 25.56 6.16 3.54
C GLY A 98 26.20 4.81 3.26
#